data_AF-A0A951YY16-F1
#
_entry.id   AF-A0A951YY16-F1
#
_cell.length_a   1.000
_cell.length_b   1.000
_cell.length_c   1.000
_cell.angle_alpha   90.00
_cell.angle_beta   90.00
_cell.angle_gamma   90.00
#
_symmetry.space_group_name_H-M   'P 1'
#
loop_
_entity.id
_entity.type
_entity.pdbx_description
1 polymer ?
#
loop_
_entity_poly.entity_id
_entity_poly.type
_entity_poly.pdbx_seq_one_letter_code
_entity_poly.pdbx_strand_id
1 'polypeptide(L)'
;MALWISIAIVTLLATALVVWPLVSPRRPGAGARHDDERRLAVFRDRRREIDRERDAGRLTVAEAEQAHADLVRQLAEDLPEVTVAAAAAGTPGSKPGGGAAVAPAPSSSPRAAWAAALFVAVLVPLIALGVYREVGAPHLASADPSAAPGPVDAAQVEAMIDRIEQRTREQPDDAEAWAMLAEARKMQGRHDEAVAAFAKAIEGLPNDARLLTDYAESAALRAGGNFAGQPVELLERALKADPNEPKAVALMGAAQYRLGNLPRARSYLKQLETFLTPGGEEAAQIAAVVQRIDAELGGAAPADGSTAQSPAPSVADASAAAAVAGTVAVDPSLAEQAAQGGTLFVIARAAGGPPVPIAVVRVPAPAFPVSFRLDDTNAMDPSRRLGSADSLELEARLSRSGEAMRKPGDLYGRVENVRPGADGLRIVLDQVVPR
;
A
#
# COMPACT_ATOMS: atom_id res chain seq x y z
N MET A 1 47.00 4.96 -27.90
CA MET A 1 47.88 4.32 -26.88
C MET A 1 47.39 4.59 -25.46
N ALA A 2 47.16 5.84 -25.04
CA ALA A 2 46.74 6.16 -23.66
C ALA A 2 45.41 5.52 -23.22
N LEU A 3 44.41 5.40 -24.11
CA LEU A 3 43.09 4.79 -23.82
C LEU A 3 43.18 3.28 -23.53
N TRP A 4 44.08 2.57 -24.21
CA TRP A 4 44.27 1.13 -23.99
C TRP A 4 44.98 0.84 -22.66
N ILE A 5 45.85 1.76 -22.24
CA ILE A 5 46.53 1.69 -20.94
C ILE A 5 45.55 1.94 -19.81
N SER A 6 44.62 2.89 -19.94
CA SER A 6 43.60 3.14 -18.92
C SER A 6 42.64 1.97 -18.76
N ILE A 7 42.20 1.34 -19.85
CA ILE A 7 41.36 0.14 -19.79
C ILE A 7 42.09 -1.01 -19.10
N ALA A 8 43.37 -1.24 -19.41
CA ALA A 8 44.17 -2.29 -18.79
C ALA A 8 44.33 -2.07 -17.27
N ILE A 9 44.58 -0.83 -16.85
CA ILE A 9 44.71 -0.47 -15.43
C ILE A 9 43.38 -0.68 -14.70
N VAL A 10 42.25 -0.24 -15.25
CA VAL A 10 40.93 -0.40 -14.63
C VAL A 10 40.55 -1.88 -14.50
N THR A 11 40.87 -2.70 -15.51
CA THR A 11 40.60 -4.14 -15.50
C THR A 11 41.46 -4.85 -14.44
N LEU A 12 42.73 -4.47 -14.32
CA LEU A 12 43.63 -5.00 -13.29
C LEU A 12 43.21 -4.59 -11.88
N LEU A 13 42.73 -3.36 -11.72
CA LEU A 13 42.21 -2.87 -10.44
C LEU A 13 40.91 -3.58 -10.05
N ALA A 14 40.00 -3.80 -10.99
CA ALA A 14 38.75 -4.53 -10.77
C ALA A 14 39.00 -5.98 -10.37
N THR A 15 39.92 -6.65 -11.06
CA THR A 15 40.32 -8.03 -10.73
C THR A 15 41.02 -8.12 -9.37
N ALA A 16 41.91 -7.18 -9.04
CA ALA A 16 42.52 -7.12 -7.72
C ALA A 16 41.49 -6.89 -6.59
N LEU A 17 40.50 -6.03 -6.83
CA LEU A 17 39.45 -5.71 -5.85
C LEU A 17 38.49 -6.89 -5.59
N VAL A 18 38.28 -7.75 -6.59
CA VAL A 18 37.50 -8.98 -6.46
C VAL A 18 38.29 -10.09 -5.77
N VAL A 19 39.59 -10.20 -6.05
CA VAL A 19 40.45 -11.26 -5.49
C VAL A 19 40.87 -10.96 -4.04
N TRP A 20 41.06 -9.69 -3.68
CA TRP A 20 41.44 -9.26 -2.33
C TRP A 20 40.54 -9.78 -1.18
N PRO A 21 39.20 -9.71 -1.28
CA PRO A 21 38.29 -10.27 -0.26
C PRO A 21 38.17 -11.80 -0.29
N LEU A 22 38.70 -12.47 -1.32
CA LEU A 22 38.77 -13.94 -1.40
C LEU A 22 40.05 -14.51 -0.76
N VAL A 23 41.13 -13.74 -0.73
CA VAL A 23 42.43 -14.18 -0.18
C VAL A 23 42.61 -13.72 1.28
N SER A 24 41.80 -12.77 1.76
CA SER A 24 41.78 -12.40 3.18
C SER A 24 41.08 -13.49 4.01
N PRO A 25 41.73 -14.07 5.04
CA PRO A 25 41.12 -15.11 5.85
C PRO A 25 39.90 -14.58 6.60
N ARG A 26 38.72 -15.05 6.20
CA ARG A 26 37.46 -14.78 6.90
C ARG A 26 37.44 -15.52 8.23
N ARG A 27 37.13 -14.81 9.32
CA ARG A 27 36.73 -15.43 10.59
C ARG A 27 35.33 -16.02 10.41
N PRO A 28 35.09 -17.30 10.71
CA PRO A 28 33.75 -17.87 10.69
C PRO A 28 33.00 -17.48 11.97
N GLY A 29 31.77 -16.98 11.81
CA GLY A 29 30.80 -16.83 12.91
C GLY A 29 30.18 -15.43 13.06
N ALA A 30 29.42 -14.98 12.06
CA ALA A 30 28.46 -13.85 12.18
C ALA A 30 27.51 -13.68 10.96
N GLY A 31 27.71 -14.42 9.86
CA GLY A 31 27.07 -14.12 8.55
C GLY A 31 25.57 -14.39 8.43
N ALA A 32 25.06 -15.51 8.98
CA ALA A 32 23.68 -15.94 8.69
C ALA A 32 22.60 -14.91 9.14
N ARG A 33 22.70 -14.36 10.35
CA ARG A 33 21.72 -13.37 10.85
C ARG A 33 21.81 -12.02 10.12
N HIS A 34 23.00 -11.60 9.72
CA HIS A 34 23.19 -10.34 9.00
C HIS A 34 22.72 -10.42 7.54
N ASP A 35 22.73 -11.62 6.95
CA ASP A 35 22.30 -11.83 5.57
C ASP A 35 20.77 -11.89 5.44
N ASP A 36 20.06 -12.34 6.49
CA ASP A 36 18.60 -12.41 6.51
C ASP A 36 17.99 -11.03 6.83
N GLU A 37 18.53 -10.30 7.82
CA GLU A 37 18.16 -8.90 8.11
C GLU A 37 18.29 -7.97 6.89
N ARG A 38 19.35 -8.17 6.08
CA ARG A 38 19.56 -7.42 4.84
C ARG A 38 18.55 -7.78 3.76
N ARG A 39 18.18 -9.06 3.62
CA ARG A 39 17.16 -9.51 2.67
C ARG A 39 15.79 -8.95 2.99
N LEU A 40 15.42 -8.97 4.28
CA LEU A 40 14.15 -8.41 4.73
C LEU A 40 14.11 -6.89 4.56
N ALA A 41 15.22 -6.18 4.79
CA ALA A 41 15.32 -4.75 4.52
C ALA A 41 15.08 -4.44 3.03
N VAL A 42 15.68 -5.21 2.12
CA VAL A 42 15.50 -5.06 0.67
C VAL A 42 14.07 -5.36 0.25
N PHE A 43 13.46 -6.43 0.78
CA PHE A 43 12.05 -6.76 0.54
C PHE A 43 11.12 -5.62 0.96
N ARG A 44 11.29 -5.11 2.18
CA ARG A 44 10.47 -4.01 2.72
C ARG A 44 10.64 -2.73 1.89
N ASP A 45 11.85 -2.43 1.45
CA ASP A 45 12.10 -1.26 0.61
C ASP A 45 11.46 -1.42 -0.78
N ARG A 46 11.50 -2.62 -1.37
CA ARG A 46 10.88 -2.90 -2.67
C ARG A 46 9.36 -2.83 -2.61
N ARG A 47 8.76 -3.30 -1.53
CA ARG A 47 7.32 -3.14 -1.27
C ARG A 47 6.91 -1.66 -1.21
N ARG A 48 7.68 -0.82 -0.51
CA ARG A 48 7.44 0.64 -0.44
C ARG A 48 7.57 1.33 -1.78
N GLU A 49 8.38 0.78 -2.68
CA GLU A 49 8.49 1.28 -4.05
C GLU A 49 7.20 0.97 -4.82
N ILE A 50 6.70 -0.27 -4.75
CA ILE A 50 5.42 -0.68 -5.37
C ILE A 50 4.26 0.16 -4.84
N ASP A 51 4.14 0.33 -3.52
CA ASP A 51 3.07 1.13 -2.92
C ASP A 51 3.15 2.60 -3.37
N ARG A 52 4.35 3.20 -3.40
CA ARG A 52 4.53 4.57 -3.90
C ARG A 52 4.20 4.72 -5.37
N GLU A 53 4.51 3.73 -6.20
CA GLU A 53 4.21 3.79 -7.63
C GLU A 53 2.71 3.57 -7.90
N ARG A 54 2.03 2.74 -7.10
CA ARG A 54 0.56 2.64 -7.09
C ARG A 54 -0.07 3.98 -6.68
N ASP A 55 0.39 4.56 -5.57
CA ASP A 55 -0.17 5.81 -5.03
C ASP A 55 0.10 6.99 -5.98
N ALA A 56 1.20 6.95 -6.73
CA ALA A 56 1.52 7.90 -7.80
C ALA A 56 0.73 7.64 -9.10
N GLY A 57 -0.17 6.65 -9.15
CA GLY A 57 -0.98 6.29 -10.32
C GLY A 57 -0.17 5.68 -11.47
N ARG A 58 1.05 5.22 -11.22
CA ARG A 58 1.93 4.57 -12.22
C ARG A 58 1.68 3.06 -12.34
N LEU A 59 1.16 2.42 -11.28
CA LEU A 59 0.58 1.08 -11.36
C LEU A 59 -0.91 1.12 -11.08
N THR A 60 -1.66 0.29 -11.80
CA THR A 60 -3.03 -0.07 -11.43
C THR A 60 -3.05 -0.93 -10.17
N VAL A 61 -4.21 -1.00 -9.52
CA VAL A 61 -4.40 -1.82 -8.30
C VAL A 61 -4.04 -3.29 -8.56
N ALA A 62 -4.46 -3.84 -9.70
CA ALA A 62 -4.18 -5.21 -10.08
C ALA A 62 -2.67 -5.47 -10.31
N GLU A 63 -1.97 -4.53 -10.94
CA GLU A 63 -0.52 -4.65 -11.15
C GLU A 63 0.27 -4.51 -9.84
N ALA A 64 -0.18 -3.66 -8.93
CA ALA A 64 0.42 -3.54 -7.60
C ALA A 64 0.21 -4.82 -6.78
N GLU A 65 -0.99 -5.40 -6.78
CA GLU A 65 -1.26 -6.69 -6.15
C GLU A 65 -0.39 -7.81 -6.71
N GLN A 66 -0.20 -7.83 -8.02
CA GLN A 66 0.67 -8.81 -8.68
C GLN A 66 2.14 -8.62 -8.33
N ALA A 67 2.62 -7.37 -8.32
CA ALA A 67 4.00 -7.05 -7.91
C ALA A 67 4.27 -7.42 -6.44
N HIS A 68 3.28 -7.26 -5.56
CA HIS A 68 3.37 -7.74 -4.17
C HIS A 68 3.45 -9.26 -4.10
N ALA A 69 2.62 -9.98 -4.87
CA ALA A 69 2.64 -11.43 -4.90
C ALA A 69 3.96 -12.00 -5.43
N ASP A 70 4.53 -11.41 -6.49
CA ASP A 70 5.84 -11.76 -7.03
C ASP A 70 6.97 -11.48 -6.04
N LEU A 71 6.89 -10.36 -5.30
CA LEU A 71 7.85 -10.02 -4.27
C LEU A 71 7.85 -11.06 -3.12
N VAL A 72 6.67 -11.51 -2.69
CA VAL A 72 6.53 -12.56 -1.66
C VAL A 72 7.05 -13.90 -2.19
N ARG A 73 6.84 -14.22 -3.46
CA ARG A 73 7.40 -15.40 -4.11
C ARG A 73 8.93 -15.38 -4.12
N GLN A 74 9.52 -14.25 -4.52
CA GLN A 74 10.97 -14.09 -4.55
C GLN A 74 11.58 -14.23 -3.15
N LEU A 75 10.92 -13.68 -2.12
CA LEU A 75 11.33 -13.89 -0.74
C LEU A 75 11.29 -15.37 -0.34
N ALA A 76 10.27 -16.11 -0.78
CA ALA A 76 10.14 -17.53 -0.49
C ALA A 76 11.18 -18.41 -1.22
N GLU A 77 11.59 -18.02 -2.43
CA GLU A 77 12.62 -18.70 -3.23
C GLU A 77 14.05 -18.41 -2.72
N ASP A 78 14.32 -17.20 -2.23
CA ASP A 78 15.63 -16.77 -1.70
C ASP A 78 15.91 -17.25 -0.26
N LEU A 79 14.95 -17.95 0.37
CA LEU A 79 15.15 -18.61 1.66
C LEU A 79 15.98 -19.88 1.45
N PRO A 80 17.10 -20.08 2.18
CA PRO A 80 17.90 -21.28 2.04
C PRO A 80 17.06 -22.52 2.39
N GLU A 81 17.03 -23.51 1.49
CA GLU A 81 16.57 -24.86 1.85
C GLU A 81 17.40 -25.36 3.04
N VAL A 82 16.73 -25.74 4.12
CA VAL A 82 17.36 -26.39 5.26
C VAL A 82 17.87 -27.74 4.77
N THR A 83 19.13 -27.78 4.33
CA THR A 83 19.84 -29.03 4.11
C THR A 83 20.06 -29.67 5.48
N VAL A 84 19.22 -30.66 5.77
CA VAL A 84 19.31 -31.54 6.93
C VAL A 84 20.55 -32.43 6.77
N ALA A 85 21.75 -31.86 6.93
CA ALA A 85 22.99 -32.61 6.79
C ALA A 85 24.19 -31.96 7.49
N ALA A 86 24.05 -31.55 8.75
CA ALA A 86 25.23 -31.18 9.57
C ALA A 86 25.04 -31.34 11.08
N ALA A 87 24.20 -32.26 11.54
CA ALA A 87 24.00 -32.53 12.98
C ALA A 87 24.32 -33.99 13.39
N ALA A 88 25.18 -34.68 12.63
CA ALA A 88 25.64 -36.02 13.00
C ALA A 88 27.11 -36.25 12.63
N ALA A 89 28.02 -35.65 13.40
CA ALA A 89 29.37 -36.19 13.62
C ALA A 89 30.07 -35.42 14.75
N GLY A 90 29.65 -35.68 15.99
CA GLY A 90 30.51 -35.46 17.14
C GLY A 90 31.42 -36.67 17.34
N THR A 91 32.72 -36.45 17.53
CA THR A 91 33.56 -36.98 18.64
C THR A 91 35.06 -36.73 18.35
N PRO A 92 35.88 -36.46 19.38
CA PRO A 92 37.18 -35.80 19.24
C PRO A 92 38.38 -36.76 19.34
N GLY A 93 39.56 -36.23 18.97
CA GLY A 93 40.84 -36.70 19.49
C GLY A 93 41.83 -37.17 18.42
N SER A 94 42.95 -36.46 18.28
CA SER A 94 44.33 -37.00 18.29
C SER A 94 45.32 -35.92 17.82
N LYS A 95 46.45 -35.83 18.52
CA LYS A 95 47.65 -35.07 18.12
C LYS A 95 48.12 -35.50 16.72
N PRO A 96 48.94 -34.69 16.03
CA PRO A 96 50.35 -35.07 16.01
C PRO A 96 51.34 -33.88 16.05
N GLY A 97 52.51 -34.16 16.62
CA GLY A 97 53.74 -33.44 16.30
C GLY A 97 54.42 -34.03 15.07
N GLY A 98 55.50 -33.39 14.62
CA GLY A 98 56.42 -33.94 13.64
C GLY A 98 56.49 -33.07 12.39
N GLY A 99 57.58 -32.33 12.27
CA GLY A 99 57.89 -31.55 11.08
C GLY A 99 58.12 -32.44 9.86
N ALA A 100 57.84 -31.88 8.69
CA ALA A 100 58.39 -32.36 7.43
C ALA A 100 58.64 -31.15 6.52
N ALA A 101 59.86 -31.14 5.98
CA ALA A 101 60.46 -30.17 5.11
C ALA A 101 59.54 -29.64 4.00
N VAL A 102 59.50 -28.31 3.86
CA VAL A 102 59.07 -27.64 2.63
C VAL A 102 60.17 -27.89 1.59
N ALA A 103 59.89 -28.76 0.62
CA ALA A 103 60.66 -28.85 -0.61
C ALA A 103 60.30 -27.66 -1.52
N PRO A 104 61.28 -27.00 -2.17
CA PRO A 104 61.00 -25.87 -3.06
C PRO A 104 60.34 -26.37 -4.36
N ALA A 105 59.22 -25.74 -4.72
CA ALA A 105 58.51 -25.99 -5.98
C ALA A 105 59.38 -25.59 -7.20
N PRO A 106 59.30 -26.31 -8.33
CA PRO A 106 60.08 -25.99 -9.52
C PRO A 106 59.58 -24.71 -10.18
N SER A 107 60.53 -23.88 -10.63
CA SER A 107 60.30 -22.66 -11.40
C SER A 107 59.54 -22.97 -12.70
N SER A 108 58.25 -22.65 -12.75
CA SER A 108 57.46 -22.73 -13.97
C SER A 108 57.93 -21.66 -14.95
N SER A 109 58.33 -22.09 -16.16
CA SER A 109 58.74 -21.20 -17.24
C SER A 109 57.63 -20.19 -17.59
N PRO A 110 57.96 -18.97 -18.06
CA PRO A 110 56.98 -17.90 -18.33
C PRO A 110 55.90 -18.29 -19.35
N ARG A 111 56.15 -19.33 -20.17
CA ARG A 111 55.17 -19.90 -21.10
C ARG A 111 54.09 -20.74 -20.40
N ALA A 112 54.44 -21.46 -19.33
CA ALA A 112 53.48 -22.22 -18.54
C ALA A 112 52.56 -21.31 -17.70
N ALA A 113 53.10 -20.20 -17.19
CA ALA A 113 52.31 -19.17 -16.50
C ALA A 113 51.33 -18.46 -17.45
N TRP A 114 51.74 -18.17 -18.69
CA TRP A 114 50.84 -17.62 -19.71
C TRP A 114 49.79 -18.61 -20.18
N ALA A 115 50.14 -19.89 -20.35
CA ALA A 115 49.18 -20.93 -20.68
C ALA A 115 48.16 -21.15 -19.55
N ALA A 116 48.58 -21.12 -18.29
CA ALA A 116 47.68 -21.22 -17.14
C ALA A 116 46.77 -19.99 -17.01
N ALA A 117 47.28 -18.78 -17.27
CA ALA A 117 46.48 -17.56 -17.27
C ALA A 117 45.45 -17.55 -18.40
N LEU A 118 45.83 -17.99 -19.61
CA LEU A 118 44.90 -18.14 -20.73
C LEU A 118 43.85 -19.21 -20.45
N PHE A 119 44.25 -20.31 -19.82
CA PHE A 119 43.34 -21.39 -19.41
C PHE A 119 42.32 -20.88 -18.39
N VAL A 120 42.73 -20.17 -17.35
CA VAL A 120 41.82 -19.59 -16.35
C VAL A 120 40.91 -18.53 -16.99
N ALA A 121 41.45 -17.67 -17.87
CA ALA A 121 40.68 -16.63 -18.55
C ALA A 121 39.59 -17.17 -19.49
N VAL A 122 39.73 -18.41 -19.98
CA VAL A 122 38.74 -19.08 -20.83
C VAL A 122 37.84 -20.01 -20.01
N LEU A 123 38.41 -20.71 -19.04
CA LEU A 123 37.70 -21.68 -18.21
C LEU A 123 36.70 -20.99 -17.26
N VAL A 124 37.06 -19.84 -16.68
CA VAL A 124 36.17 -19.12 -15.76
C VAL A 124 34.91 -18.60 -16.47
N PRO A 125 34.98 -17.95 -17.65
CA PRO A 125 33.78 -17.59 -18.42
C PRO A 125 32.97 -18.81 -18.87
N LEU A 126 33.61 -19.92 -19.25
CA LEU A 126 32.91 -21.13 -19.68
C LEU A 126 32.19 -21.82 -18.51
N ILE A 127 32.81 -21.89 -17.34
CA ILE A 127 32.17 -22.39 -16.12
C ILE A 127 31.04 -21.44 -15.71
N ALA A 128 31.27 -20.12 -15.75
CA ALA A 128 30.23 -19.14 -15.49
C ALA A 128 29.04 -19.28 -16.46
N LEU A 129 29.30 -19.56 -17.74
CA LEU A 129 28.27 -19.81 -18.75
C LEU A 129 27.53 -21.14 -18.51
N GLY A 130 28.24 -22.18 -18.03
CA GLY A 130 27.64 -23.45 -17.64
C GLY A 130 26.74 -23.32 -16.41
N VAL A 131 27.23 -22.65 -15.36
CA VAL A 131 26.46 -22.34 -14.15
C VAL A 131 25.29 -21.42 -14.49
N TYR A 132 25.45 -20.43 -15.37
CA TYR A 132 24.35 -19.60 -15.85
C TYR A 132 23.30 -20.39 -16.65
N ARG A 133 23.67 -21.53 -17.24
CA ARG A 133 22.72 -22.42 -17.92
C ARG A 133 21.98 -23.35 -16.97
N GLU A 134 22.61 -23.81 -15.88
CA GLU A 134 21.96 -24.71 -14.92
C GLU A 134 21.24 -23.96 -13.78
N VAL A 135 21.77 -22.82 -13.34
CA VAL A 135 21.24 -22.01 -12.23
C VAL A 135 20.54 -20.75 -12.73
N GLY A 136 21.01 -20.17 -13.85
CA GLY A 136 20.33 -19.05 -14.48
C GLY A 136 19.09 -19.53 -15.24
N ALA A 137 18.16 -18.61 -15.48
CA ALA A 137 16.95 -18.85 -16.25
C ALA A 137 17.11 -18.26 -17.67
N PRO A 138 17.97 -18.83 -18.56
CA PRO A 138 18.24 -18.28 -19.89
C PRO A 138 17.00 -18.24 -20.78
N HIS A 139 15.97 -19.02 -20.43
CA HIS A 139 14.66 -18.99 -21.08
C HIS A 139 13.91 -17.66 -20.84
N LEU A 140 14.20 -16.93 -19.76
CA LEU A 140 13.65 -15.59 -19.48
C LEU A 140 14.25 -14.51 -20.38
N ALA A 141 15.47 -14.71 -20.90
CA ALA A 141 16.06 -13.78 -21.88
C ALA A 141 15.39 -13.89 -23.26
N SER A 142 14.71 -15.01 -23.52
CA SER A 142 13.87 -15.26 -24.70
C SER A 142 12.38 -15.21 -24.38
N ALA A 143 12.00 -14.96 -23.12
CA ALA A 143 10.62 -14.74 -22.75
C ALA A 143 10.22 -13.36 -23.26
N ASP A 144 9.10 -13.32 -23.98
CA ASP A 144 8.51 -12.08 -24.45
C ASP A 144 8.21 -11.21 -23.21
N PRO A 145 8.81 -10.02 -23.04
CA PRO A 145 8.52 -9.13 -21.90
C PRO A 145 7.06 -8.66 -21.88
N SER A 146 6.29 -8.99 -22.93
CA SER A 146 4.84 -8.80 -23.07
C SER A 146 4.00 -9.93 -22.46
N ALA A 147 4.61 -11.07 -22.09
CA ALA A 147 3.91 -12.18 -21.46
C ALA A 147 3.68 -11.85 -19.97
N ALA A 148 2.54 -11.24 -19.67
CA ALA A 148 2.07 -11.05 -18.30
C ALA A 148 2.13 -12.39 -17.54
N PRO A 149 2.75 -12.45 -16.35
CA PRO A 149 2.63 -13.63 -15.51
C PRO A 149 1.14 -13.89 -15.26
N GLY A 150 0.70 -15.13 -15.36
CA GLY A 150 -0.69 -15.48 -15.06
C GLY A 150 -1.07 -15.07 -13.62
N PRO A 151 -2.36 -14.85 -13.32
CA PRO A 151 -2.81 -14.49 -11.98
C PRO A 151 -2.29 -15.51 -10.95
N VAL A 152 -1.68 -15.01 -9.87
CA VAL A 152 -1.19 -15.84 -8.76
C VAL A 152 -2.40 -16.50 -8.09
N ASP A 153 -2.39 -17.83 -8.04
CA ASP A 153 -3.46 -18.62 -7.44
C ASP A 153 -3.51 -18.40 -5.92
N ALA A 154 -4.68 -18.12 -5.37
CA ALA A 154 -4.90 -17.98 -3.94
C ALA A 154 -4.44 -19.22 -3.15
N ALA A 155 -4.50 -20.41 -3.78
CA ALA A 155 -4.02 -21.65 -3.19
C ALA A 155 -2.49 -21.66 -2.99
N GLN A 156 -1.73 -20.98 -3.87
CA GLN A 156 -0.28 -20.90 -3.78
C GLN A 156 0.16 -19.96 -2.65
N VAL A 157 -0.56 -18.86 -2.44
CA VAL A 157 -0.33 -17.93 -1.32
C VAL A 157 -0.61 -18.62 0.02
N GLU A 158 -1.70 -19.38 0.14
CA GLU A 158 -2.00 -20.11 1.38
C GLU A 158 -0.94 -21.17 1.68
N ALA A 159 -0.48 -21.93 0.67
CA ALA A 159 0.58 -22.92 0.86
C ALA A 159 1.92 -22.32 1.33
N MET A 160 2.22 -21.08 0.95
CA MET A 160 3.40 -20.36 1.44
C MET A 160 3.22 -19.93 2.90
N ILE A 161 2.03 -19.48 3.28
CA ILE A 161 1.70 -19.13 4.66
C ILE A 161 1.78 -20.35 5.57
N ASP A 162 1.26 -21.50 5.12
CA ASP A 162 1.35 -22.76 5.86
C ASP A 162 2.81 -23.16 6.19
N ARG A 163 3.75 -22.90 5.27
CA ARG A 163 5.18 -23.14 5.52
C ARG A 163 5.74 -22.20 6.58
N ILE A 164 5.36 -20.92 6.55
CA ILE A 164 5.79 -19.94 7.57
C ILE A 164 5.20 -20.32 8.94
N GLU A 165 3.94 -20.77 8.98
CA GLU A 165 3.30 -21.29 10.20
C GLU A 165 3.95 -22.56 10.72
N GLN A 166 4.42 -23.44 9.84
CA GLN A 166 5.20 -24.60 10.27
C GLN A 166 6.53 -24.16 10.90
N ARG A 167 7.24 -23.22 10.28
CA ARG A 167 8.51 -22.69 10.82
C ARG A 167 8.34 -22.04 12.18
N THR A 168 7.31 -21.23 12.39
CA THR A 168 7.03 -20.61 13.70
C THR A 168 6.67 -21.64 14.78
N ARG A 169 6.12 -22.81 14.39
CA ARG A 169 5.89 -23.94 15.31
C ARG A 169 7.17 -24.71 15.64
N GLU A 170 8.03 -24.93 14.65
CA GLU A 170 9.30 -25.64 14.83
C GLU A 170 10.36 -24.78 15.53
N GLN A 171 10.31 -23.46 15.33
CA GLN A 171 11.23 -22.48 15.89
C GLN A 171 10.42 -21.33 16.56
N PRO A 172 9.89 -21.54 17.78
CA PRO A 172 9.05 -20.54 18.46
C PRO A 172 9.77 -19.22 18.76
N ASP A 173 11.10 -19.24 18.86
CA ASP A 173 11.92 -18.05 19.14
C ASP A 173 12.36 -17.30 17.86
N ASP A 174 11.97 -17.78 16.68
CA ASP A 174 12.29 -17.14 15.39
C ASP A 174 11.38 -15.91 15.18
N ALA A 175 11.81 -14.78 15.73
CA ALA A 175 11.10 -13.50 15.63
C ALA A 175 10.90 -13.02 14.18
N GLU A 176 11.78 -13.42 13.26
CA GLU A 176 11.67 -13.06 11.85
C GLU A 176 10.57 -13.87 11.17
N ALA A 177 10.51 -15.18 11.42
CA ALA A 177 9.40 -16.02 10.95
C ALA A 177 8.04 -15.52 11.47
N TRP A 178 7.98 -15.07 12.73
CA TRP A 178 6.79 -14.42 13.29
C TRP A 178 6.44 -13.10 12.59
N ALA A 179 7.43 -12.26 12.27
CA ALA A 179 7.20 -11.01 11.54
C ALA A 179 6.67 -11.26 10.12
N MET A 180 7.20 -12.28 9.43
CA MET A 180 6.73 -12.68 8.10
C MET A 180 5.30 -13.19 8.14
N LEU A 181 4.97 -14.05 9.13
CA LEU A 181 3.61 -14.55 9.32
C LEU A 181 2.64 -13.39 9.57
N ALA A 182 3.05 -12.43 10.41
CA ALA A 182 2.23 -11.28 10.73
C ALA A 182 1.91 -10.43 9.49
N GLU A 183 2.90 -10.17 8.65
CA GLU A 183 2.69 -9.41 7.42
C GLU A 183 1.82 -10.17 6.41
N ALA A 184 2.02 -11.48 6.27
CA ALA A 184 1.20 -12.29 5.39
C ALA A 184 -0.28 -12.30 5.83
N ARG A 185 -0.55 -12.50 7.12
CA ARG A 185 -1.91 -12.44 7.68
C ARG A 185 -2.52 -11.04 7.57
N LYS A 186 -1.72 -9.97 7.71
CA LYS A 186 -2.16 -8.59 7.48
C LYS A 186 -2.60 -8.37 6.04
N MET A 187 -1.83 -8.85 5.05
CA MET A 187 -2.19 -8.74 3.62
C MET A 187 -3.47 -9.50 3.28
N GLN A 188 -3.77 -10.60 3.98
CA GLN A 188 -5.04 -11.30 3.87
C GLN A 188 -6.22 -10.60 4.57
N GLY A 189 -5.99 -9.45 5.23
CA GLY A 189 -7.00 -8.77 6.04
C GLY A 189 -7.31 -9.47 7.39
N ARG A 190 -6.56 -10.52 7.74
CA ARG A 190 -6.71 -11.28 8.99
C ARG A 190 -5.99 -10.55 10.13
N HIS A 191 -6.51 -9.38 10.50
CA HIS A 191 -5.86 -8.46 11.45
C HIS A 191 -5.68 -9.04 12.85
N ASP A 192 -6.60 -9.90 13.32
CA ASP A 192 -6.48 -10.57 14.62
C ASP A 192 -5.23 -11.47 14.70
N GLU A 193 -5.00 -12.27 13.66
CA GLU A 193 -3.86 -13.17 13.58
C GLU A 193 -2.56 -12.43 13.31
N ALA A 194 -2.62 -11.40 12.47
CA ALA A 194 -1.49 -10.50 12.26
C ALA A 194 -1.01 -9.92 13.58
N VAL A 195 -1.92 -9.40 14.41
CA VAL A 195 -1.59 -8.86 15.74
C VAL A 195 -0.95 -9.91 16.64
N ALA A 196 -1.46 -11.14 16.67
CA ALA A 196 -0.88 -12.21 17.48
C ALA A 196 0.56 -12.55 17.05
N ALA A 197 0.79 -12.64 15.74
CA ALA A 197 2.11 -12.91 15.17
C ALA A 197 3.07 -11.72 15.38
N PHE A 198 2.62 -10.47 15.22
CA PHE A 198 3.42 -9.28 15.53
C PHE A 198 3.83 -9.24 17.01
N ALA A 199 2.91 -9.59 17.92
CA ALA A 199 3.20 -9.65 19.35
C ALA A 199 4.35 -10.62 19.67
N LYS A 200 4.40 -11.76 18.96
CA LYS A 200 5.51 -12.73 19.07
C LYS A 200 6.80 -12.21 18.44
N ALA A 201 6.71 -11.59 17.26
CA ALA A 201 7.87 -11.04 16.57
C ALA A 201 8.61 -9.98 17.41
N ILE A 202 7.88 -9.10 18.11
CA ILE A 202 8.49 -8.05 18.94
C ILE A 202 9.17 -8.60 20.22
N GLU A 203 8.99 -9.87 20.58
CA GLU A 203 9.73 -10.49 21.69
C GLU A 203 11.22 -10.61 21.35
N GLY A 204 11.55 -10.94 20.10
CA GLY A 204 12.94 -10.99 19.61
C GLY A 204 13.41 -9.72 18.87
N LEU A 205 12.48 -8.89 18.39
CA LEU A 205 12.78 -7.62 17.69
C LEU A 205 12.12 -6.40 18.38
N PRO A 206 12.42 -6.14 19.67
CA PRO A 206 11.65 -5.19 20.49
C PRO A 206 11.77 -3.71 20.10
N ASN A 207 12.81 -3.36 19.32
CA ASN A 207 13.16 -2.00 18.89
C ASN A 207 13.19 -1.85 17.36
N ASP A 208 12.67 -2.82 16.59
CA ASP A 208 12.48 -2.60 15.15
C ASP A 208 11.33 -1.60 14.97
N ALA A 209 11.67 -0.36 14.64
CA ALA A 209 10.70 0.73 14.48
C ALA A 209 9.64 0.39 13.43
N ARG A 210 10.03 -0.23 12.30
CA ARG A 210 9.10 -0.57 11.22
C ARG A 210 8.13 -1.66 11.68
N LEU A 211 8.63 -2.69 12.36
CA LEU A 211 7.81 -3.77 12.91
C LEU A 211 6.79 -3.26 13.94
N LEU A 212 7.23 -2.35 14.82
CA LEU A 212 6.35 -1.69 15.80
C LEU A 212 5.27 -0.84 15.10
N THR A 213 5.62 -0.14 14.02
CA THR A 213 4.66 0.63 13.20
C THR A 213 3.62 -0.26 12.53
N ASP A 214 4.04 -1.35 11.88
CA ASP A 214 3.12 -2.28 11.21
C ASP A 214 2.23 -3.04 12.20
N TYR A 215 2.76 -3.33 13.39
CA TYR A 215 1.97 -3.86 14.50
C TYR A 215 0.92 -2.83 14.96
N ALA A 216 1.31 -1.57 15.17
CA ALA A 216 0.38 -0.52 15.58
C ALA A 216 -0.77 -0.33 14.57
N GLU A 217 -0.46 -0.33 13.28
CA GLU A 217 -1.45 -0.26 12.20
C GLU A 217 -2.42 -1.45 12.26
N SER A 218 -1.90 -2.67 12.36
CA SER A 218 -2.73 -3.88 12.45
C SER A 218 -3.61 -3.89 13.70
N ALA A 219 -3.08 -3.42 14.82
CA ALA A 219 -3.82 -3.29 16.07
C ALA A 219 -4.95 -2.25 15.95
N ALA A 220 -4.70 -1.13 15.26
CA ALA A 220 -5.73 -0.12 14.99
C ALA A 220 -6.79 -0.67 14.04
N LEU A 221 -6.42 -1.36 12.97
CA LEU A 221 -7.35 -1.98 12.02
C LEU A 221 -8.25 -3.02 12.69
N ARG A 222 -7.68 -3.89 13.53
CA ARG A 222 -8.43 -4.82 14.39
C ARG A 222 -9.44 -4.09 15.28
N ALA A 223 -9.10 -2.90 15.78
CA ALA A 223 -9.97 -2.07 16.60
C ALA A 223 -10.93 -1.17 15.79
N GLY A 224 -11.24 -1.52 14.53
CA GLY A 224 -12.13 -0.72 13.67
C GLY A 224 -11.54 0.65 13.30
N GLY A 225 -10.21 0.71 13.19
CA GLY A 225 -9.45 1.93 12.99
C GLY A 225 -9.25 2.75 14.26
N ASN A 226 -9.65 2.30 15.46
CA ASN A 226 -9.40 3.07 16.68
C ASN A 226 -7.92 3.02 17.08
N PHE A 227 -7.28 4.19 17.23
CA PHE A 227 -5.88 4.31 17.65
C PHE A 227 -5.70 4.44 19.18
N ALA A 228 -6.77 4.52 19.95
CA ALA A 228 -6.69 4.62 21.41
C ALA A 228 -6.02 3.39 22.04
N GLY A 229 -5.15 3.62 23.03
CA GLY A 229 -4.47 2.57 23.78
C GLY A 229 -3.26 2.00 23.04
N GLN A 230 -3.24 0.67 22.87
CA GLN A 230 -2.10 -0.10 22.37
C GLN A 230 -1.47 0.44 21.06
N PRO A 231 -2.24 0.85 20.03
CA PRO A 231 -1.63 1.37 18.79
C PRO A 231 -0.74 2.59 19.02
N VAL A 232 -1.17 3.56 19.85
CA VAL A 232 -0.36 4.74 20.19
C VAL A 232 0.88 4.35 20.99
N GLU A 233 0.78 3.43 21.95
CA GLU A 233 1.94 2.95 22.71
C GLU A 233 2.99 2.31 21.80
N LEU A 234 2.55 1.52 20.81
CA LEU A 234 3.42 0.90 19.81
C LEU A 234 4.08 1.96 18.91
N LEU A 235 3.33 2.96 18.46
CA LEU A 235 3.88 4.07 17.67
C LEU A 235 4.86 4.94 18.49
N GLU A 236 4.61 5.17 19.77
CA GLU A 236 5.54 5.88 20.66
C GLU A 236 6.85 5.09 20.81
N ARG A 237 6.78 3.75 20.94
CA ARG A 237 7.97 2.89 20.93
C ARG A 237 8.68 2.91 19.58
N ALA A 238 7.94 2.87 18.47
CA ALA A 238 8.51 2.94 17.12
C ALA A 238 9.29 4.24 16.92
N LEU A 239 8.69 5.38 17.26
CA LEU A 239 9.31 6.71 17.15
C LEU A 239 10.45 6.93 18.16
N LYS A 240 10.46 6.20 19.27
CA LYS A 240 11.61 6.18 20.18
C LYS A 240 12.79 5.42 19.57
N ALA A 241 12.53 4.36 18.81
CA ALA A 241 13.57 3.58 18.13
C ALA A 241 14.09 4.31 16.87
N ASP A 242 13.20 4.88 16.07
CA ASP A 242 13.52 5.73 14.92
C ASP A 242 12.57 6.94 14.87
N PRO A 243 13.03 8.13 15.30
CA PRO A 243 12.21 9.34 15.28
C PRO A 243 11.76 9.80 13.90
N ASN A 244 12.39 9.32 12.82
CA ASN A 244 12.13 9.73 11.45
C ASN A 244 11.54 8.61 10.60
N GLU A 245 10.98 7.55 11.21
CA GLU A 245 10.28 6.51 10.48
C GLU A 245 9.00 7.11 9.86
N PRO A 246 8.91 7.27 8.52
CA PRO A 246 7.89 8.12 7.92
C PRO A 246 6.47 7.63 8.18
N LYS A 247 6.28 6.31 8.20
CA LYS A 247 4.97 5.70 8.43
C LYS A 247 4.52 5.88 9.88
N ALA A 248 5.42 5.76 10.86
CA ALA A 248 5.15 6.00 12.27
C ALA A 248 4.77 7.46 12.51
N VAL A 249 5.50 8.39 11.89
CA VAL A 249 5.19 9.83 11.96
C VAL A 249 3.80 10.11 11.38
N ALA A 250 3.50 9.55 10.21
CA ALA A 250 2.19 9.70 9.57
C ALA A 250 1.05 9.12 10.42
N LEU A 251 1.18 7.87 10.86
CA LEU A 251 0.18 7.18 11.68
C LEU A 251 0.00 7.85 13.04
N MET A 252 1.09 8.33 13.66
CA MET A 252 1.00 9.08 14.92
C MET A 252 0.29 10.42 14.72
N GLY A 253 0.60 11.16 13.65
CA GLY A 253 -0.11 12.39 13.31
C GLY A 253 -1.61 12.17 13.16
N ALA A 254 -2.01 11.15 12.38
CA ALA A 254 -3.40 10.77 12.19
C ALA A 254 -4.07 10.28 13.50
N ALA A 255 -3.38 9.49 14.30
CA ALA A 255 -3.85 8.99 15.59
C ALA A 255 -4.13 10.15 16.55
N GLN A 256 -3.17 11.06 16.73
CA GLN A 256 -3.31 12.20 17.65
C GLN A 256 -4.41 13.17 17.17
N TYR A 257 -4.57 13.35 15.86
CA TYR A 257 -5.66 14.16 15.31
C TYR A 257 -7.03 13.57 15.68
N ARG A 258 -7.21 12.26 15.50
CA ARG A 258 -8.46 11.56 15.83
C ARG A 258 -8.75 11.48 17.32
N LEU A 259 -7.71 11.45 18.15
CA LEU A 259 -7.83 11.49 19.61
C LEU A 259 -8.04 12.91 20.16
N GLY A 260 -8.08 13.93 19.29
CA GLY A 260 -8.29 15.33 19.70
C GLY A 260 -7.05 16.01 20.28
N ASN A 261 -5.89 15.37 20.25
CA ASN A 261 -4.62 15.92 20.73
C ASN A 261 -3.98 16.82 19.67
N LEU A 262 -4.67 17.91 19.33
CA LEU A 262 -4.30 18.83 18.26
C LEU A 262 -2.84 19.34 18.33
N PRO A 263 -2.27 19.70 19.51
CA PRO A 263 -0.87 20.11 19.58
C PRO A 263 0.12 19.03 19.14
N ARG A 264 -0.11 17.76 19.54
CA ARG A 264 0.74 16.62 19.14
C ARG A 264 0.50 16.24 17.69
N ALA A 265 -0.76 16.25 17.24
CA ALA A 265 -1.11 16.02 15.84
C ALA A 265 -0.36 16.98 14.92
N ARG A 266 -0.41 18.28 15.25
CA ARG A 266 0.31 19.32 14.52
C ARG A 266 1.81 19.07 14.44
N SER A 267 2.46 18.69 15.55
CA SER A 267 3.92 18.45 15.53
C SER A 267 4.29 17.30 14.59
N TYR A 268 3.54 16.19 14.62
CA TYR A 268 3.82 15.04 13.75
C TYR A 268 3.48 15.32 12.29
N LEU A 269 2.39 16.04 12.01
CA LEU A 269 2.05 16.43 10.64
C LEU A 269 3.09 17.40 10.04
N LYS A 270 3.60 18.36 10.83
CA LYS A 270 4.72 19.21 10.39
C LYS A 270 6.01 18.43 10.16
N GLN A 271 6.26 17.39 10.96
CA GLN A 271 7.38 16.49 10.72
C GLN A 271 7.16 15.69 9.42
N LEU A 272 5.93 15.22 9.17
CA LEU A 272 5.58 14.50 7.96
C LEU A 272 5.84 15.32 6.70
N GLU A 273 5.52 16.63 6.71
CA GLU A 273 5.80 17.55 5.60
C GLU A 273 7.28 17.55 5.18
N THR A 274 8.21 17.27 6.10
CA THR A 274 9.65 17.21 5.77
C THR A 274 10.04 16.00 4.92
N PHE A 275 9.21 14.96 4.88
CA PHE A 275 9.41 13.78 4.04
C PHE A 275 8.72 13.89 2.67
N LEU A 276 7.85 14.88 2.48
CA LEU A 276 7.03 15.03 1.28
C LEU A 276 7.69 15.95 0.25
N THR A 277 7.36 15.73 -1.02
CA THR A 277 7.81 16.60 -2.12
C THR A 277 7.15 17.97 -2.01
N PRO A 278 7.90 19.08 -1.93
CA PRO A 278 7.33 20.42 -1.89
C PRO A 278 6.44 20.70 -3.09
N GLY A 279 5.23 21.20 -2.85
CA GLY A 279 4.26 21.51 -3.91
C GLY A 279 3.51 20.32 -4.50
N GLY A 280 3.74 19.09 -4.01
CA GLY A 280 2.92 17.92 -4.33
C GLY A 280 1.53 18.00 -3.70
N GLU A 281 0.56 17.27 -4.27
CA GLU A 281 -0.82 17.24 -3.76
C GLU A 281 -0.89 16.80 -2.29
N GLU A 282 -0.17 15.74 -1.94
CA GLU A 282 -0.12 15.22 -0.57
C GLU A 282 0.44 16.26 0.41
N ALA A 283 1.50 16.98 0.04
CA ALA A 283 2.05 18.06 0.86
C ALA A 283 1.03 19.20 1.04
N ALA A 284 0.26 19.55 0.00
CA ALA A 284 -0.79 20.56 0.09
C ALA A 284 -1.95 20.11 1.01
N GLN A 285 -2.33 18.83 0.96
CA GLN A 285 -3.37 18.27 1.82
C GLN A 285 -2.94 18.29 3.29
N ILE A 286 -1.72 17.85 3.61
CA ILE A 286 -1.18 17.88 4.98
C ILE A 286 -1.05 19.31 5.49
N ALA A 287 -0.56 20.24 4.66
CA ALA A 287 -0.46 21.66 5.02
C ALA A 287 -1.83 22.28 5.34
N ALA A 288 -2.89 21.92 4.60
CA ALA A 288 -4.24 22.37 4.88
C ALA A 288 -4.77 21.85 6.23
N VAL A 289 -4.46 20.60 6.60
CA VAL A 289 -4.80 20.05 7.92
C VAL A 289 -4.06 20.77 9.03
N VAL A 290 -2.76 21.02 8.86
CA VAL A 290 -1.94 21.77 9.82
C VAL A 290 -2.48 23.20 10.01
N GLN A 291 -2.88 23.87 8.93
CA GLN A 291 -3.45 25.22 8.99
C GLN A 291 -4.78 25.24 9.77
N ARG A 292 -5.65 24.23 9.58
CA ARG A 292 -6.89 24.10 10.35
C ARG A 292 -6.60 23.92 11.84
N ILE A 293 -5.65 23.05 12.17
CA ILE A 293 -5.22 22.84 13.55
C ILE A 293 -4.66 24.14 14.16
N ASP A 294 -3.85 24.89 13.41
CA ASP A 294 -3.30 26.17 13.84
C ASP A 294 -4.40 27.20 14.13
N ALA A 295 -5.46 27.25 13.32
CA ALA A 295 -6.61 28.14 13.55
C ALA A 295 -7.38 27.76 14.83
N GLU A 296 -7.62 26.47 15.06
CA GLU A 296 -8.30 25.96 16.25
C GLU A 296 -7.48 26.20 17.53
N LEU A 297 -6.16 26.04 17.48
CA LEU A 297 -5.26 26.31 18.60
C LEU A 297 -5.06 27.81 18.88
N GLY A 298 -5.16 28.65 17.83
CA GLY A 298 -4.97 30.10 17.91
C GLY A 298 -6.17 30.89 18.45
N GLY A 299 -7.29 30.24 18.75
CA GLY A 299 -8.47 30.89 19.31
C GLY A 299 -9.18 31.86 18.35
N ALA A 300 -8.88 31.80 17.05
CA ALA A 300 -9.61 32.56 16.03
C ALA A 300 -10.97 31.90 15.79
N ALA A 301 -11.90 32.13 16.71
CA ALA A 301 -13.31 32.09 16.38
C ALA A 301 -13.56 33.06 15.21
N PRO A 302 -14.33 32.69 14.18
CA PRO A 302 -14.71 33.64 13.14
C PRO A 302 -15.55 34.74 13.80
N ALA A 303 -15.00 35.95 13.84
CA ALA A 303 -15.76 37.15 14.13
C ALA A 303 -16.63 37.46 12.91
N ASP A 304 -17.87 36.96 12.93
CA ASP A 304 -19.05 37.82 12.89
C ASP A 304 -20.28 37.01 13.31
N GLY A 305 -20.97 37.54 14.33
CA GLY A 305 -22.03 36.86 15.05
C GLY A 305 -23.37 36.88 14.32
N SER A 306 -23.96 35.69 14.19
CA SER A 306 -25.39 35.49 14.45
C SER A 306 -25.54 34.17 15.18
N THR A 307 -25.81 34.25 16.48
CA THR A 307 -25.84 33.08 17.38
C THR A 307 -27.19 32.38 17.32
N ALA A 308 -27.22 31.20 16.69
CA ALA A 308 -28.04 30.06 17.08
C ALA A 308 -27.49 28.74 16.47
N GLN A 309 -26.84 27.91 17.32
CA GLN A 309 -26.59 26.44 17.19
C GLN A 309 -25.65 25.85 16.08
N SER A 310 -24.47 25.29 16.51
CA SER A 310 -23.64 24.12 16.03
C SER A 310 -23.26 23.89 14.53
N PRO A 311 -22.28 23.01 14.17
CA PRO A 311 -20.87 22.74 14.60
C PRO A 311 -19.84 22.86 13.41
N ALA A 312 -18.57 22.47 13.63
CA ALA A 312 -17.35 22.56 12.78
C ALA A 312 -17.43 22.32 11.25
N PRO A 313 -16.50 22.89 10.42
CA PRO A 313 -16.49 22.68 8.97
C PRO A 313 -15.91 21.31 8.64
N SER A 314 -16.81 20.34 8.55
CA SER A 314 -16.59 19.06 7.89
C SER A 314 -16.32 19.29 6.39
N VAL A 315 -15.74 18.29 5.71
CA VAL A 315 -15.77 18.13 4.24
C VAL A 315 -17.18 18.29 3.61
N ALA A 316 -18.22 18.39 4.44
CA ALA A 316 -19.54 18.89 4.09
C ALA A 316 -19.58 20.35 3.58
N ASP A 317 -18.67 21.27 3.92
CA ASP A 317 -18.81 22.69 3.52
C ASP A 317 -18.34 22.99 2.09
N ALA A 318 -17.31 22.28 1.60
CA ALA A 318 -16.98 22.29 0.17
C ALA A 318 -18.00 21.51 -0.67
N SER A 319 -18.56 20.44 -0.08
CA SER A 319 -19.67 19.66 -0.64
C SER A 319 -21.02 20.41 -0.57
N ALA A 320 -21.19 21.38 0.34
CA ALA A 320 -22.39 22.19 0.51
C ALA A 320 -22.45 23.35 -0.48
N ALA A 321 -21.30 23.91 -0.85
CA ALA A 321 -21.22 24.94 -1.88
C ALA A 321 -21.63 24.43 -3.28
N ALA A 322 -21.48 23.13 -3.53
CA ALA A 322 -21.91 22.46 -4.77
C ALA A 322 -23.20 21.62 -4.62
N ALA A 323 -23.77 21.56 -3.42
CA ALA A 323 -24.96 20.76 -3.14
C ALA A 323 -26.20 21.32 -3.85
N VAL A 324 -27.00 20.42 -4.41
CA VAL A 324 -28.25 20.76 -5.08
C VAL A 324 -29.41 20.28 -4.23
N ALA A 325 -30.32 21.19 -3.88
CA ALA A 325 -31.44 20.91 -2.99
C ALA A 325 -32.78 21.36 -3.57
N GLY A 326 -33.84 20.65 -3.18
CA GLY A 326 -35.17 20.90 -3.70
C GLY A 326 -36.26 19.99 -3.14
N THR A 327 -37.42 20.04 -3.76
CA THR A 327 -38.60 19.26 -3.43
C THR A 327 -39.08 18.46 -4.63
N VAL A 328 -39.41 17.20 -4.41
CA VAL A 328 -40.14 16.37 -5.36
C VAL A 328 -41.61 16.38 -4.97
N ALA A 329 -42.48 16.75 -5.90
CA ALA A 329 -43.93 16.68 -5.76
C ALA A 329 -44.49 15.75 -6.84
N VAL A 330 -45.69 15.22 -6.62
CA VAL A 330 -46.42 14.42 -7.61
C VAL A 330 -47.48 15.30 -8.26
N ASP A 331 -47.65 15.19 -9.58
CA ASP A 331 -48.76 15.84 -10.25
C ASP A 331 -50.11 15.27 -9.75
N PRO A 332 -51.13 16.08 -9.46
CA PRO A 332 -52.42 15.60 -8.98
C PRO A 332 -53.06 14.49 -9.83
N SER A 333 -52.80 14.46 -11.15
CA SER A 333 -53.30 13.42 -12.06
C SER A 333 -52.66 12.04 -11.83
N LEU A 334 -51.48 11.98 -11.20
CA LEU A 334 -50.72 10.76 -10.93
C LEU A 334 -50.67 10.40 -9.42
N ALA A 335 -51.39 11.15 -8.58
CA ALA A 335 -51.40 10.98 -7.13
C ALA A 335 -51.86 9.59 -6.68
N GLU A 336 -52.88 9.01 -7.33
CA GLU A 336 -53.36 7.65 -7.03
C GLU A 336 -52.33 6.58 -7.39
N GLN A 337 -51.55 6.78 -8.46
CA GLN A 337 -50.46 5.86 -8.82
C GLN A 337 -49.27 6.00 -7.87
N ALA A 338 -48.93 7.20 -7.43
CA ALA A 338 -47.89 7.42 -6.45
C ALA A 338 -48.25 6.86 -5.06
N ALA A 339 -49.53 6.89 -4.69
CA ALA A 339 -50.04 6.32 -3.43
C ALA A 339 -49.90 4.79 -3.34
N GLN A 340 -49.68 4.11 -4.48
CA GLN A 340 -49.42 2.66 -4.52
C GLN A 340 -48.02 2.30 -3.98
N GLY A 341 -47.22 3.29 -3.60
CA GLY A 341 -45.92 3.12 -2.96
C GLY A 341 -44.79 2.82 -3.95
N GLY A 342 -43.58 2.77 -3.43
CA GLY A 342 -42.37 2.56 -4.21
C GLY A 342 -41.14 3.16 -3.55
N THR A 343 -40.04 3.21 -4.30
CA THR A 343 -38.81 3.87 -3.89
C THR A 343 -38.56 5.04 -4.83
N LEU A 344 -38.40 6.24 -4.26
CA LEU A 344 -38.02 7.44 -5.01
C LEU A 344 -36.50 7.46 -5.18
N PHE A 345 -36.05 7.60 -6.42
CA PHE A 345 -34.67 7.83 -6.79
C PHE A 345 -34.55 9.25 -7.34
N VAL A 346 -33.70 10.07 -6.74
CA VAL A 346 -33.34 11.39 -7.29
C VAL A 346 -31.91 11.28 -7.80
N ILE A 347 -31.74 11.49 -9.10
CA ILE A 347 -30.51 11.21 -9.83
C ILE A 347 -30.01 12.51 -10.45
N ALA A 348 -28.74 12.85 -10.23
CA ALA A 348 -28.05 13.92 -10.93
C ALA A 348 -27.13 13.36 -12.01
N ARG A 349 -27.15 13.98 -13.20
CA ARG A 349 -26.26 13.68 -14.33
C ARG A 349 -25.63 14.98 -14.84
N ALA A 350 -24.45 14.89 -15.46
CA ALA A 350 -23.92 16.03 -16.23
C ALA A 350 -24.76 16.22 -17.49
N ALA A 351 -25.18 17.45 -17.77
CA ALA A 351 -25.92 17.75 -19.00
C ALA A 351 -25.00 17.55 -20.22
N GLY A 352 -25.47 16.83 -21.24
CA GLY A 352 -24.70 16.54 -22.47
C GLY A 352 -23.55 15.55 -22.31
N GLY A 353 -23.35 14.95 -21.13
CA GLY A 353 -22.33 13.94 -20.86
C GLY A 353 -22.81 12.49 -21.10
N PRO A 354 -21.94 11.49 -20.90
CA PRO A 354 -22.32 10.07 -20.93
C PRO A 354 -23.47 9.78 -19.95
N PRO A 355 -24.33 8.76 -20.18
CA PRO A 355 -25.57 8.50 -19.42
C PRO A 355 -25.32 7.87 -18.03
N VAL A 356 -24.26 8.29 -17.36
CA VAL A 356 -23.81 7.78 -16.06
C VAL A 356 -24.21 8.76 -14.95
N PRO A 357 -24.79 8.28 -13.85
CA PRO A 357 -25.20 9.14 -12.74
C PRO A 357 -23.98 9.65 -11.96
N ILE A 358 -24.00 10.93 -11.59
CA ILE A 358 -22.99 11.56 -10.72
C ILE A 358 -23.34 11.29 -9.26
N ALA A 359 -24.59 11.52 -8.88
CA ALA A 359 -25.08 11.32 -7.52
C ALA A 359 -26.50 10.76 -7.54
N VAL A 360 -26.82 9.90 -6.57
CA VAL A 360 -28.13 9.27 -6.44
C VAL A 360 -28.57 9.28 -4.98
N VAL A 361 -29.78 9.79 -4.74
CA VAL A 361 -30.47 9.69 -3.45
C VAL A 361 -31.64 8.73 -3.58
N ARG A 362 -31.76 7.81 -2.62
CA ARG A 362 -32.83 6.82 -2.56
C ARG A 362 -33.69 7.07 -1.33
N VAL A 363 -34.99 7.25 -1.53
CA VAL A 363 -35.99 7.41 -0.45
C VAL A 363 -37.01 6.28 -0.55
N PRO A 364 -36.96 5.27 0.33
CA PRO A 364 -37.97 4.22 0.39
C PRO A 364 -39.29 4.79 0.93
N ALA A 365 -40.42 4.37 0.35
CA ALA A 365 -41.77 4.79 0.79
C ALA A 365 -41.92 6.32 0.98
N PRO A 366 -41.70 7.12 -0.08
CA PRO A 366 -41.74 8.58 -0.01
C PRO A 366 -43.15 9.10 0.36
N ALA A 367 -43.21 10.00 1.36
CA ALA A 367 -44.40 10.81 1.62
C ALA A 367 -44.25 12.16 0.92
N PHE A 368 -45.04 12.41 -0.12
CA PHE A 368 -44.91 13.63 -0.93
C PHE A 368 -45.59 14.84 -0.25
N PRO A 369 -45.01 16.06 -0.40
CA PRO A 369 -43.77 16.37 -1.11
C PRO A 369 -42.51 15.95 -0.33
N VAL A 370 -41.50 15.41 -1.05
CA VAL A 370 -40.24 14.95 -0.46
C VAL A 370 -39.15 15.98 -0.68
N SER A 371 -38.50 16.45 0.39
CA SER A 371 -37.28 17.25 0.28
C SER A 371 -36.08 16.36 -0.05
N PHE A 372 -35.26 16.76 -1.02
CA PHE A 372 -34.03 16.08 -1.37
C PHE A 372 -32.84 17.04 -1.32
N ARG A 373 -31.66 16.48 -1.04
CA ARG A 373 -30.38 17.17 -1.14
C ARG A 373 -29.39 16.18 -1.75
N LEU A 374 -28.75 16.59 -2.84
CA LEU A 374 -27.68 15.85 -3.50
C LEU A 374 -26.39 16.63 -3.30
N ASP A 375 -25.40 15.99 -2.70
CA ASP A 375 -24.06 16.55 -2.53
C ASP A 375 -22.99 15.51 -2.88
N ASP A 376 -21.71 15.91 -2.83
CA ASP A 376 -20.60 15.05 -3.24
C ASP A 376 -20.45 13.80 -2.36
N THR A 377 -21.11 13.75 -1.20
CA THR A 377 -21.16 12.52 -0.38
C THR A 377 -22.13 11.47 -0.94
N ASN A 378 -23.01 11.87 -1.86
CA ASN A 378 -23.91 10.96 -2.59
C ASN A 378 -23.32 10.49 -3.93
N ALA A 379 -22.07 10.84 -4.25
CA ALA A 379 -21.39 10.41 -5.47
C ALA A 379 -20.89 8.97 -5.36
N MET A 380 -21.18 8.14 -6.37
CA MET A 380 -20.73 6.74 -6.42
C MET A 380 -19.24 6.59 -6.80
N ASP A 381 -18.65 7.63 -7.41
CA ASP A 381 -17.27 7.66 -7.88
C ASP A 381 -16.57 8.91 -7.31
N PRO A 382 -15.53 8.76 -6.46
CA PRO A 382 -14.87 9.90 -5.81
C PRO A 382 -14.13 10.84 -6.78
N SER A 383 -13.93 10.41 -8.04
CA SER A 383 -13.37 11.23 -9.12
C SER A 383 -14.40 12.12 -9.85
N ARG A 384 -15.71 11.90 -9.63
CA ARG A 384 -16.79 12.65 -10.31
C ARG A 384 -17.70 13.33 -9.30
N ARG A 385 -17.54 14.64 -9.18
CA ARG A 385 -18.23 15.48 -8.19
C ARG A 385 -19.29 16.37 -8.84
N LEU A 386 -20.39 16.63 -8.13
CA LEU A 386 -21.42 17.59 -8.54
C LEU A 386 -20.82 18.96 -8.81
N GLY A 387 -19.83 19.38 -8.01
CA GLY A 387 -19.14 20.66 -8.17
C GLY A 387 -18.25 20.77 -9.42
N SER A 388 -17.98 19.67 -10.12
CA SER A 388 -17.13 19.66 -11.33
C SER A 388 -17.89 19.78 -12.65
N ALA A 389 -19.23 19.75 -12.60
CA ALA A 389 -20.07 19.84 -13.79
C ALA A 389 -20.54 21.28 -14.05
N ASP A 390 -20.41 21.77 -15.28
CA ASP A 390 -20.89 23.11 -15.66
C ASP A 390 -22.42 23.23 -15.57
N SER A 391 -23.13 22.14 -15.86
CA SER A 391 -24.59 22.05 -15.74
C SER A 391 -25.04 20.61 -15.48
N LEU A 392 -26.13 20.50 -14.72
CA LEU A 392 -26.70 19.26 -14.23
C LEU A 392 -28.11 19.04 -14.81
N GLU A 393 -28.42 17.79 -15.07
CA GLU A 393 -29.77 17.28 -15.28
C GLU A 393 -30.20 16.49 -14.05
N LEU A 394 -31.33 16.86 -13.46
CA LEU A 394 -31.95 16.14 -12.35
C LEU A 394 -33.13 15.32 -12.86
N GLU A 395 -33.14 14.03 -12.55
CA GLU A 395 -34.26 13.12 -12.80
C GLU A 395 -34.74 12.58 -11.45
N ALA A 396 -36.01 12.84 -11.10
CA ALA A 396 -36.66 12.16 -10.00
C ALA A 396 -37.53 11.04 -10.56
N ARG A 397 -37.44 9.84 -9.98
CA ARG A 397 -38.23 8.68 -10.41
C ARG A 397 -38.76 7.90 -9.23
N LEU A 398 -40.06 7.63 -9.23
CA LEU A 398 -40.70 6.70 -8.32
C LEU A 398 -40.76 5.31 -8.97
N SER A 399 -39.89 4.41 -8.51
CA SER A 399 -39.85 3.03 -8.98
C SER A 399 -40.63 2.09 -8.06
N ARG A 400 -41.50 1.27 -8.65
CA ARG A 400 -42.25 0.25 -7.91
C ARG A 400 -41.47 -1.03 -7.66
N SER A 401 -40.55 -1.37 -8.57
CA SER A 401 -39.69 -2.55 -8.44
C SER A 401 -38.54 -2.33 -7.46
N GLY A 402 -38.26 -1.08 -7.08
CA GLY A 402 -37.14 -0.72 -6.21
C GLY A 402 -35.79 -0.70 -6.95
N GLU A 403 -35.80 -0.82 -8.28
CA GLU A 403 -34.59 -0.75 -9.10
C GLU A 403 -34.30 0.67 -9.56
N ALA A 404 -33.01 1.03 -9.60
CA ALA A 404 -32.55 2.34 -10.07
C ALA A 404 -32.58 2.50 -11.60
N MET A 405 -32.91 1.47 -12.38
CA MET A 405 -33.07 1.52 -13.84
C MET A 405 -34.52 1.84 -14.23
N ARG A 406 -34.75 2.54 -15.36
CA ARG A 406 -36.10 2.87 -15.81
C ARG A 406 -36.87 1.60 -16.15
N LYS A 407 -38.04 1.41 -15.55
CA LYS A 407 -38.98 0.34 -15.91
C LYS A 407 -40.30 0.93 -16.42
N PRO A 408 -40.96 0.25 -17.38
CA PRO A 408 -42.33 0.53 -17.76
C PRO A 408 -43.27 0.75 -16.57
N GLY A 409 -43.97 1.89 -16.55
CA GLY A 409 -44.93 2.23 -15.50
C GLY A 409 -44.36 2.95 -14.27
N ASP A 410 -43.05 3.23 -14.23
CA ASP A 410 -42.47 4.13 -13.22
C ASP A 410 -42.89 5.58 -13.48
N LEU A 411 -43.11 6.36 -12.42
CA LEU A 411 -43.37 7.80 -12.55
C LEU A 411 -42.04 8.56 -12.55
N TYR A 412 -41.88 9.55 -13.41
CA TYR A 412 -40.66 10.36 -13.43
C TYR A 412 -40.94 11.83 -13.75
N GLY A 413 -39.97 12.69 -13.40
CA GLY A 413 -39.94 14.11 -13.74
C GLY A 413 -38.48 14.55 -13.90
N ARG A 414 -38.24 15.53 -14.79
CA ARG A 414 -36.89 16.02 -15.09
C ARG A 414 -36.79 17.53 -15.00
N VAL A 415 -35.62 18.02 -14.58
CA VAL A 415 -35.23 19.43 -14.65
C VAL A 415 -33.83 19.51 -15.27
N GLU A 416 -33.69 20.33 -16.29
CA GLU A 416 -32.43 20.52 -17.03
C GLU A 416 -31.75 21.84 -16.66
N ASN A 417 -30.46 21.97 -16.99
CA ASN A 417 -29.67 23.19 -16.84
C ASN A 417 -29.56 23.69 -15.38
N VAL A 418 -29.50 22.75 -14.43
CA VAL A 418 -29.33 23.06 -13.01
C VAL A 418 -27.86 23.36 -12.75
N ARG A 419 -27.56 24.47 -12.08
CA ARG A 419 -26.19 24.78 -11.65
C ARG A 419 -25.87 24.04 -10.34
N PRO A 420 -24.64 23.53 -10.16
CA PRO A 420 -24.19 23.06 -8.84
C PRO A 420 -24.37 24.17 -7.79
N GLY A 421 -24.84 23.82 -6.60
CA GLY A 421 -25.17 24.79 -5.55
C GLY A 421 -26.58 25.39 -5.62
N ALA A 422 -27.43 24.97 -6.58
CA ALA A 422 -28.81 25.46 -6.68
C ALA A 422 -29.72 24.91 -5.56
N ASP A 423 -30.49 25.80 -4.93
CA ASP A 423 -31.44 25.46 -3.87
C ASP A 423 -32.88 25.85 -4.26
N GLY A 424 -33.88 25.24 -3.62
CA GLY A 424 -35.30 25.49 -3.87
C GLY A 424 -35.82 24.91 -5.17
N LEU A 425 -35.15 23.93 -5.75
CA LEU A 425 -35.60 23.28 -6.98
C LEU A 425 -36.92 22.54 -6.77
N ARG A 426 -37.77 22.52 -7.78
CA ARG A 426 -39.04 21.77 -7.75
C ARG A 426 -39.08 20.80 -8.91
N ILE A 427 -39.09 19.51 -8.59
CA ILE A 427 -39.27 18.44 -9.57
C ILE A 427 -40.69 17.92 -9.39
N VAL A 428 -41.49 17.93 -10.46
CA VAL A 428 -42.85 17.37 -10.44
C VAL A 428 -42.83 16.06 -11.20
N LEU A 429 -43.33 14.98 -10.59
CA LEU A 429 -43.54 13.70 -11.24
C LEU A 429 -44.83 13.79 -12.07
N ASP A 430 -44.68 14.08 -13.35
CA ASP A 430 -45.75 14.37 -14.31
C ASP A 430 -45.78 13.39 -15.50
N GLN A 431 -44.76 12.54 -15.63
CA GLN A 431 -44.64 11.57 -16.73
C GLN A 431 -44.62 10.13 -16.21
N VAL A 432 -45.09 9.21 -17.06
CA VAL A 432 -45.04 7.76 -16.82
C VAL A 432 -44.11 7.15 -17.86
N VAL A 433 -43.18 6.29 -17.43
CA VAL A 433 -42.31 5.57 -18.37
C VAL A 433 -43.20 4.70 -19.26
N PRO A 434 -43.18 4.92 -20.60
CA PRO A 434 -44.01 4.16 -21.52
C PRO A 434 -43.68 2.67 -21.47
N ARG A 435 -44.66 1.83 -21.81
CA ARG A 435 -44.51 0.38 -21.83
C ARG A 435 -43.65 -0.12 -22.98
#